data_AF-A0A229TCR8-F1
#
_entry.id   AF-A0A229TCR8-F1
#
_cell.length_a   1.000
_cell.length_b   1.000
_cell.length_c   1.000
_cell.angle_alpha   90.00
_cell.angle_beta   90.00
_cell.angle_gamma   90.00
#
_symmetry.space_group_name_H-M   'P 1'
#
loop_
_entity.id
_entity.type
_entity.pdbx_description
1 polymer ?
#
loop_
_entity_poly.entity_id
_entity_poly.type
_entity_poly.pdbx_seq_one_letter_code
_entity_poly.pdbx_strand_id
1 'polypeptide(L)'
;MVDSSVAADSSTWTTGGFVEFQSNLDYARDLIGGGRHLERLQVGAFDVADLYRAAWVQAVSALDHWIHRELYDRALGFALTMSAQSPPKFLKLRIPLSLFEDTRRQPENLHVAFAAYLRDQFGWQSFQAPEKIKDALSHVSDVPLWQSVAGWISHGRDKAVSPSQVQEMLQRIVNRRNKIAHEADRDPERTDTKRSITADEASEAIDTIHLVASAIIRVIGPPPVTPELSGEDDPDESAVAVTGSPKSVLYGKFWSRFVPMAKERGWSKAAPATANWFQMPSGIGGVNWVVSFSMFGCRSELYFGDPDGARNLSRWRVLADRRDEITDRFGEDLIFDDLPKKVGCRIEARLLGPAITDEDHWADVLRWMVDTQTRLRKSIGDLSDLKDI
;
A
#
# COMPACT_ATOMS: atom_id res chain seq x y z
N MET A 1 -26.27 16.56 36.36
CA MET A 1 -26.30 15.35 35.53
C MET A 1 -26.03 15.79 34.12
N VAL A 2 -24.75 15.74 33.73
CA VAL A 2 -24.29 16.04 32.38
C VAL A 2 -24.13 14.68 31.72
N ASP A 3 -24.83 14.50 30.62
CA ASP A 3 -24.88 13.28 29.84
C ASP A 3 -23.54 13.11 29.11
N SER A 4 -22.81 12.06 29.49
CA SER A 4 -21.53 11.66 28.92
C SER A 4 -21.79 10.57 27.88
N SER A 5 -21.99 10.98 26.63
CA SER A 5 -21.94 10.11 25.45
C SER A 5 -21.55 11.02 24.28
N VAL A 6 -20.57 10.76 23.41
CA VAL A 6 -19.84 9.56 23.00
C VAL A 6 -18.44 10.05 22.62
N ALA A 7 -17.43 9.74 23.41
CA ALA A 7 -16.04 9.78 22.96
C ALA A 7 -15.76 8.41 22.34
N ALA A 8 -16.00 8.28 21.03
CA ALA A 8 -15.55 7.12 20.29
C ALA A 8 -14.02 7.06 20.37
N ASP A 9 -13.54 5.93 20.88
CA ASP A 9 -12.15 5.56 21.06
C ASP A 9 -11.36 5.82 19.76
N SER A 10 -10.31 6.66 19.83
CA SER A 10 -9.50 7.12 18.68
C SER A 10 -8.51 6.04 18.22
N SER A 11 -9.04 4.84 17.97
CA SER A 11 -8.30 3.70 17.45
C SER A 11 -7.75 3.98 16.05
N THR A 12 -6.52 3.49 15.86
CA THR A 12 -5.52 3.65 14.79
C THR A 12 -6.00 3.49 13.33
N TRP A 13 -6.88 4.36 12.82
CA TRP A 13 -7.16 4.42 11.38
C TRP A 13 -5.92 4.89 10.58
N THR A 14 -5.71 4.34 9.38
CA THR A 14 -4.72 4.79 8.39
C THR A 14 -5.28 4.58 6.99
N THR A 15 -4.69 5.18 5.95
CA THR A 15 -5.09 4.94 4.54
C THR A 15 -4.22 3.85 3.92
N GLY A 16 -4.73 3.18 2.88
CA GLY A 16 -3.94 2.24 2.09
C GLY A 16 -2.68 2.88 1.47
N GLY A 17 -2.76 4.16 1.10
CA GLY A 17 -1.60 4.93 0.63
C GLY A 17 -0.55 5.14 1.70
N PHE A 18 -0.96 5.37 2.95
CA PHE A 18 0.00 5.53 4.05
C PHE A 18 0.69 4.22 4.43
N VAL A 19 -0.02 3.08 4.33
CA VAL A 19 0.60 1.76 4.53
C VAL A 19 1.67 1.48 3.47
N GLU A 20 1.38 1.78 2.20
CA GLU A 20 2.36 1.66 1.11
C GLU A 20 3.56 2.59 1.30
N PHE A 21 3.31 3.84 1.71
CA PHE A 21 4.35 4.79 2.10
C PHE A 21 5.30 4.22 3.17
N GLN A 22 4.75 3.63 4.24
CA GLN A 22 5.56 3.01 5.29
C GLN A 22 6.40 1.85 4.75
N SER A 23 5.83 1.00 3.90
CA SER A 23 6.58 -0.09 3.24
C SER A 23 7.73 0.44 2.39
N ASN A 24 7.54 1.56 1.69
CA ASN A 24 8.60 2.17 0.88
C ASN A 24 9.69 2.80 1.75
N LEU A 25 9.35 3.33 2.94
CA LEU A 25 10.35 3.78 3.91
C LEU A 25 11.13 2.63 4.53
N ASP A 26 10.47 1.51 4.82
CA ASP A 26 11.14 0.30 5.32
C ASP A 26 12.15 -0.21 4.29
N TYR A 27 11.79 -0.25 3.01
CA TYR A 27 12.75 -0.56 1.93
C TYR A 27 13.93 0.44 1.87
N ALA A 28 13.68 1.74 2.07
CA ALA A 28 14.77 2.72 2.14
C ALA A 28 15.69 2.48 3.35
N ARG A 29 15.16 2.01 4.49
CA ARG A 29 15.97 1.60 5.65
C ARG A 29 16.79 0.35 5.37
N ASP A 30 16.26 -0.60 4.61
CA ASP A 30 16.99 -1.81 4.19
C ASP A 30 18.20 -1.46 3.33
N LEU A 31 18.10 -0.46 2.45
CA LEU A 31 19.23 0.07 1.68
C LEU A 31 20.34 0.61 2.60
N ILE A 32 19.96 1.31 3.69
CA ILE A 32 20.92 1.78 4.70
C ILE A 32 21.55 0.58 5.42
N GLY A 33 20.76 -0.42 5.80
CA GLY A 33 21.24 -1.65 6.43
C GLY A 33 22.26 -2.39 5.56
N GLY A 34 21.98 -2.51 4.26
CA GLY A 34 22.89 -3.04 3.25
C GLY A 34 24.18 -2.22 3.15
N GLY A 35 24.08 -0.89 3.11
CA GLY A 35 25.24 0.01 3.12
C GLY A 35 26.15 -0.20 4.33
N ARG A 36 25.58 -0.24 5.54
CA ARG A 36 26.35 -0.51 6.77
C ARG A 36 27.04 -1.87 6.74
N HIS A 37 26.41 -2.88 6.13
CA HIS A 37 27.03 -4.20 6.00
C HIS A 37 28.23 -4.17 5.05
N LEU A 38 28.11 -3.50 3.91
CA LEU A 38 29.17 -3.39 2.91
C LEU A 38 30.35 -2.52 3.40
N GLU A 39 30.09 -1.49 4.19
CA GLU A 39 31.14 -0.73 4.89
C GLU A 39 31.97 -1.61 5.82
N ARG A 40 31.31 -2.48 6.62
CA ARG A 40 32.00 -3.42 7.51
C ARG A 40 32.86 -4.43 6.74
N LEU A 41 32.42 -4.82 5.54
CA LEU A 41 33.19 -5.66 4.63
C LEU A 41 34.30 -4.91 3.87
N GLN A 42 34.42 -3.59 4.07
CA GLN A 42 35.40 -2.72 3.41
C GLN A 42 35.39 -2.84 1.88
N VAL A 43 34.19 -2.95 1.29
CA VAL A 43 34.04 -3.06 -0.17
C VAL A 43 34.55 -1.78 -0.84
N GLY A 44 35.56 -1.91 -1.69
CA GLY A 44 36.18 -0.80 -2.44
C GLY A 44 35.75 -0.71 -3.91
N ALA A 45 34.83 -1.55 -4.36
CA ALA A 45 34.41 -1.60 -5.77
C ALA A 45 33.56 -0.38 -6.20
N PHE A 46 32.91 0.30 -5.24
CA PHE A 46 32.13 1.52 -5.44
C PHE A 46 32.02 2.29 -4.12
N ASP A 47 31.53 3.54 -4.18
CA ASP A 47 31.26 4.35 -3.00
C ASP A 47 30.01 3.82 -2.27
N VAL A 48 30.19 3.16 -1.13
CA VAL A 48 29.08 2.61 -0.32
C VAL A 48 28.09 3.70 0.10
N ALA A 49 28.53 4.96 0.20
CA ALA A 49 27.65 6.08 0.51
C ALA A 49 26.58 6.31 -0.58
N ASP A 50 26.75 5.77 -1.79
CA ASP A 50 25.70 5.79 -2.82
C ASP A 50 24.45 4.99 -2.44
N LEU A 51 24.55 3.99 -1.55
CA LEU A 51 23.37 3.32 -1.00
C LEU A 51 22.58 4.24 -0.06
N TYR A 52 23.26 5.10 0.70
CA TYR A 52 22.60 6.11 1.54
C TYR A 52 21.95 7.21 0.69
N ARG A 53 22.60 7.60 -0.42
CA ARG A 53 21.99 8.51 -1.40
C ARG A 53 20.75 7.91 -2.05
N ALA A 54 20.80 6.63 -2.41
CA ALA A 54 19.66 5.90 -2.96
C ALA A 54 18.51 5.81 -1.95
N ALA A 55 18.80 5.46 -0.68
CA ALA A 55 17.82 5.44 0.40
C ALA A 55 17.13 6.80 0.59
N TRP A 56 17.92 7.89 0.58
CA TRP A 56 17.39 9.25 0.70
C TRP A 56 16.44 9.60 -0.45
N VAL A 57 16.84 9.32 -1.69
CA VAL A 57 16.01 9.56 -2.86
C VAL A 57 14.73 8.73 -2.79
N GLN A 58 14.83 7.45 -2.42
CA GLN A 58 13.69 6.54 -2.29
C GLN A 58 12.67 7.03 -1.26
N ALA A 59 13.13 7.51 -0.11
CA ALA A 59 12.25 8.00 0.95
C ALA A 59 11.48 9.26 0.53
N VAL A 60 12.13 10.17 -0.19
CA VAL A 60 11.48 11.37 -0.72
C VAL A 60 10.50 11.04 -1.86
N SER A 61 10.83 10.06 -2.71
CA SER A 61 9.91 9.55 -3.72
C SER A 61 8.68 8.87 -3.09
N ALA A 62 8.86 8.17 -1.97
CA ALA A 62 7.75 7.58 -1.23
C ALA A 62 6.78 8.64 -0.71
N LEU A 63 7.30 9.74 -0.14
CA LEU A 63 6.49 10.88 0.30
C LEU A 63 5.72 11.50 -0.88
N ASP A 64 6.39 11.76 -2.01
CA ASP A 64 5.77 12.30 -3.22
C ASP A 64 4.58 11.46 -3.70
N HIS A 65 4.83 10.15 -3.83
CA HIS A 65 3.83 9.20 -4.28
C HIS A 65 2.64 9.13 -3.32
N TRP A 66 2.91 9.13 -2.02
CA TRP A 66 1.86 9.10 -1.00
C TRP A 66 0.96 10.34 -1.05
N ILE A 67 1.54 11.55 -1.19
CA ILE A 67 0.74 12.77 -1.26
C ILE A 67 -0.13 12.79 -2.53
N HIS A 68 0.37 12.31 -3.66
CA HIS A 68 -0.46 12.08 -4.85
C HIS A 68 -1.65 11.18 -4.55
N ARG A 69 -1.41 10.06 -3.86
CA ARG A 69 -2.45 9.11 -3.53
C ARG A 69 -3.50 9.71 -2.58
N GLU A 70 -3.08 10.42 -1.54
CA GLU A 70 -4.02 11.14 -0.65
C GLU A 70 -4.84 12.18 -1.41
N LEU A 71 -4.22 12.93 -2.32
CA LEU A 71 -4.92 13.89 -3.16
C LEU A 71 -5.98 13.20 -4.03
N TYR A 72 -5.60 12.14 -4.74
CA TYR A 72 -6.50 11.46 -5.68
C TYR A 72 -7.64 10.72 -4.98
N ASP A 73 -7.32 9.92 -3.97
CA ASP A 73 -8.30 9.08 -3.28
C ASP A 73 -9.33 9.95 -2.55
N ARG A 74 -8.89 11.03 -1.89
CA ARG A 74 -9.81 11.95 -1.18
C ARG A 74 -10.62 12.82 -2.14
N ALA A 75 -9.99 13.37 -3.19
CA ALA A 75 -10.72 14.17 -4.19
C ALA A 75 -11.80 13.31 -4.87
N LEU A 76 -11.49 12.05 -5.18
CA LEU A 76 -12.48 11.11 -5.69
C LEU A 76 -13.58 10.84 -4.65
N GLY A 77 -13.23 10.65 -3.38
CA GLY A 77 -14.22 10.51 -2.30
C GLY A 77 -15.18 11.70 -2.21
N PHE A 78 -14.69 12.93 -2.32
CA PHE A 78 -15.55 14.13 -2.39
C PHE A 78 -16.44 14.16 -3.63
N ALA A 79 -15.91 13.80 -4.80
CA ALA A 79 -16.68 13.75 -6.04
C ALA A 79 -17.82 12.72 -5.98
N LEU A 80 -17.58 11.54 -5.38
CA LEU A 80 -18.55 10.47 -5.27
C LEU A 80 -19.60 10.71 -4.18
N THR A 81 -19.21 11.31 -3.05
CA THR A 81 -20.14 11.63 -1.97
C THR A 81 -21.06 12.79 -2.27
N MET A 82 -20.64 13.71 -3.15
CA MET A 82 -21.31 14.99 -3.36
C MET A 82 -21.60 15.70 -2.02
N SER A 83 -20.67 15.61 -1.07
CA SER A 83 -20.85 16.11 0.29
C SER A 83 -20.88 17.64 0.35
N ALA A 84 -21.80 18.17 1.17
CA ALA A 84 -21.91 19.59 1.51
C ALA A 84 -20.66 20.15 2.24
N GLN A 85 -19.70 19.29 2.62
CA GLN A 85 -18.48 19.64 3.34
C GLN A 85 -17.21 19.55 2.47
N SER A 86 -17.34 19.61 1.14
CA SER A 86 -16.17 19.60 0.25
C SER A 86 -15.29 20.85 0.46
N PRO A 87 -13.95 20.72 0.49
CA PRO A 87 -13.05 21.86 0.62
C PRO A 87 -13.29 22.95 -0.45
N PRO A 88 -13.27 24.26 -0.14
CA PRO A 88 -13.51 25.31 -1.12
C PRO A 88 -12.56 25.28 -2.32
N LYS A 89 -11.35 24.77 -2.17
CA LYS A 89 -10.41 24.62 -3.30
C LYS A 89 -10.75 23.42 -4.19
N PHE A 90 -11.34 22.36 -3.64
CA PHE A 90 -11.90 21.25 -4.43
C PHE A 90 -12.97 21.77 -5.39
N LEU A 91 -13.92 22.58 -4.89
CA LEU A 91 -15.02 23.13 -5.66
C LEU A 91 -14.59 24.10 -6.78
N LYS A 92 -13.33 24.54 -6.76
CA LYS A 92 -12.74 25.41 -7.80
C LYS A 92 -12.03 24.65 -8.91
N LEU A 93 -11.99 23.32 -8.86
CA LEU A 93 -11.42 22.50 -9.94
C LEU A 93 -12.17 22.76 -11.26
N ARG A 94 -11.42 23.02 -12.32
CA ARG A 94 -11.97 23.32 -13.65
C ARG A 94 -12.17 22.04 -14.43
N ILE A 95 -13.39 21.53 -14.42
CA ILE A 95 -13.74 20.29 -15.10
C ILE A 95 -13.94 20.54 -16.61
N PRO A 96 -13.25 19.80 -17.50
CA PRO A 96 -13.51 19.86 -18.94
C PRO A 96 -14.96 19.46 -19.26
N LEU A 97 -15.57 20.13 -20.23
CA LEU A 97 -16.93 19.78 -20.67
C LEU A 97 -17.01 18.33 -21.18
N SER A 98 -15.94 17.82 -21.79
CA SER A 98 -15.85 16.42 -22.22
C SER A 98 -15.99 15.45 -21.04
N LEU A 99 -15.29 15.70 -19.93
CA LEU A 99 -15.42 14.88 -18.72
C LEU A 99 -16.85 14.91 -18.17
N PHE A 100 -17.48 16.08 -18.17
CA PHE A 100 -18.88 16.21 -17.77
C PHE A 100 -19.84 15.45 -18.70
N GLU A 101 -19.68 15.58 -20.01
CA GLU A 101 -20.51 14.87 -20.98
C GLU A 101 -20.36 13.35 -20.90
N ASP A 102 -19.13 12.86 -20.76
CA ASP A 102 -18.82 11.43 -20.69
C ASP A 102 -19.40 10.82 -19.41
N THR A 103 -19.23 11.51 -18.27
CA THR A 103 -19.82 11.08 -17.00
C THR A 103 -21.34 11.23 -16.95
N ARG A 104 -21.93 12.15 -17.72
CA ARG A 104 -23.39 12.23 -17.88
C ARG A 104 -23.94 11.09 -18.74
N ARG A 105 -23.20 10.65 -19.78
CA ARG A 105 -23.59 9.51 -20.63
C ARG A 105 -23.40 8.17 -19.91
N GLN A 106 -22.32 8.05 -19.13
CA GLN A 106 -21.90 6.85 -18.41
C GLN A 106 -21.53 7.20 -16.96
N PRO A 107 -22.53 7.42 -16.08
CA PRO A 107 -22.29 7.80 -14.68
C PRO A 107 -21.43 6.80 -13.91
N GLU A 108 -21.52 5.52 -14.27
CA GLU A 108 -20.71 4.44 -13.72
C GLU A 108 -19.19 4.66 -13.93
N ASN A 109 -18.79 5.44 -14.93
CA ASN A 109 -17.41 5.73 -15.26
C ASN A 109 -16.84 6.98 -14.59
N LEU A 110 -17.63 7.69 -13.76
CA LEU A 110 -17.18 8.87 -13.03
C LEU A 110 -15.87 8.62 -12.27
N HIS A 111 -15.78 7.48 -11.58
CA HIS A 111 -14.60 7.13 -10.80
C HIS A 111 -13.33 7.00 -11.65
N VAL A 112 -13.39 6.32 -12.80
CA VAL A 112 -12.24 6.14 -13.71
C VAL A 112 -11.88 7.45 -14.38
N ALA A 113 -12.88 8.14 -14.93
CA ALA A 113 -12.68 9.35 -15.73
C ALA A 113 -12.17 10.50 -14.86
N PHE A 114 -12.71 10.66 -13.64
CA PHE A 114 -12.25 11.69 -12.72
C PHE A 114 -10.86 11.37 -12.16
N ALA A 115 -10.55 10.11 -11.84
CA ALA A 115 -9.20 9.71 -11.44
C ALA A 115 -8.17 9.92 -12.56
N ALA A 116 -8.53 9.68 -13.82
CA ALA A 116 -7.69 10.00 -14.97
C ALA A 116 -7.47 11.50 -15.13
N TYR A 117 -8.52 12.31 -14.97
CA TYR A 117 -8.44 13.77 -14.96
C TYR A 117 -7.52 14.28 -13.85
N LEU A 118 -7.65 13.79 -12.61
CA LEU A 118 -6.77 14.21 -11.51
C LEU A 118 -5.30 13.87 -11.79
N ARG A 119 -5.03 12.70 -12.39
CA ARG A 119 -3.66 12.33 -12.82
C ARG A 119 -3.12 13.24 -13.90
N ASP A 120 -3.92 13.58 -14.90
CA ASP A 120 -3.53 14.54 -15.95
C ASP A 120 -3.23 15.93 -15.37
N GLN A 121 -4.08 16.42 -14.46
CA GLN A 121 -3.94 17.76 -13.88
C GLN A 121 -2.77 17.89 -12.91
N PHE A 122 -2.52 16.88 -12.09
CA PHE A 122 -1.58 16.97 -10.99
C PHE A 122 -0.34 16.08 -11.14
N GLY A 123 -0.39 15.01 -11.93
CA GLY A 123 0.65 13.98 -11.95
C GLY A 123 1.99 14.40 -12.54
N TRP A 124 2.05 15.55 -13.24
CA TRP A 124 3.31 16.14 -13.69
C TRP A 124 4.02 16.96 -12.59
N GLN A 125 3.34 17.25 -11.48
CA GLN A 125 3.89 18.03 -10.37
C GLN A 125 4.51 17.09 -9.33
N SER A 126 5.63 17.49 -8.73
CA SER A 126 6.17 16.80 -7.55
C SER A 126 5.61 17.38 -6.26
N PHE A 127 5.11 16.55 -5.36
CA PHE A 127 4.58 16.93 -4.05
C PHE A 127 5.52 16.56 -2.90
N GLN A 128 6.69 17.19 -2.91
CA GLN A 128 7.75 16.94 -1.92
C GLN A 128 8.06 18.17 -1.08
N ALA A 129 8.11 19.34 -1.72
CA ALA A 129 8.37 20.60 -1.03
C ALA A 129 7.17 20.97 -0.13
N PRO A 130 7.39 21.61 1.04
CA PRO A 130 6.30 21.90 1.97
C PRO A 130 5.16 22.72 1.35
N GLU A 131 5.48 23.74 0.55
CA GLU A 131 4.43 24.55 -0.10
C GLU A 131 3.65 23.75 -1.15
N LYS A 132 4.30 22.80 -1.84
CA LYS A 132 3.64 21.93 -2.82
C LYS A 132 2.73 20.91 -2.15
N ILE A 133 3.15 20.33 -1.02
CA ILE A 133 2.32 19.44 -0.21
C ILE A 133 1.09 20.17 0.32
N LYS A 134 1.29 21.38 0.88
CA LYS A 134 0.19 22.22 1.35
C LYS A 134 -0.78 22.57 0.24
N ASP A 135 -0.25 22.98 -0.91
CA ASP A 135 -1.08 23.32 -2.08
C ASP A 135 -1.89 22.11 -2.56
N ALA A 136 -1.29 20.92 -2.66
CA ALA A 136 -1.98 19.69 -3.01
C ALA A 136 -3.08 19.35 -1.99
N LEU A 137 -2.73 19.22 -0.71
CA LEU A 137 -3.66 18.80 0.34
C LEU A 137 -4.78 19.80 0.59
N SER A 138 -4.60 21.08 0.26
CA SER A 138 -5.67 22.08 0.33
C SER A 138 -6.84 21.82 -0.63
N HIS A 139 -6.67 20.95 -1.64
CA HIS A 139 -7.79 20.44 -2.44
C HIS A 139 -8.64 19.41 -1.71
N VAL A 140 -8.15 18.84 -0.60
CA VAL A 140 -8.79 17.71 0.08
C VAL A 140 -8.91 17.89 1.59
N SER A 141 -8.52 19.06 2.12
CA SER A 141 -8.62 19.42 3.52
C SER A 141 -8.53 20.94 3.71
N ASP A 142 -9.31 21.49 4.63
CA ASP A 142 -9.28 22.92 4.98
C ASP A 142 -8.43 23.22 6.22
N VAL A 143 -7.76 22.21 6.77
CA VAL A 143 -6.95 22.40 7.97
C VAL A 143 -5.77 23.34 7.69
N PRO A 144 -5.40 24.22 8.64
CA PRO A 144 -4.17 25.00 8.53
C PRO A 144 -2.97 24.07 8.70
N LEU A 145 -2.58 23.40 7.61
CA LEU A 145 -1.75 22.19 7.61
C LEU A 145 -0.53 22.28 8.54
N TRP A 146 0.36 23.25 8.31
CA TRP A 146 1.61 23.32 9.06
C TRP A 146 1.43 23.76 10.51
N GLN A 147 0.40 24.56 10.81
CA GLN A 147 0.01 24.87 12.20
C GLN A 147 -0.44 23.61 12.93
N SER A 148 -1.33 22.83 12.31
CA SER A 148 -1.85 21.60 12.90
C SER A 148 -0.77 20.53 13.03
N VAL A 149 0.06 20.33 12.00
CA VAL A 149 1.19 19.38 12.02
C VAL A 149 2.17 19.73 13.14
N ALA A 150 2.56 21.00 13.24
CA ALA A 150 3.46 21.47 14.29
C ALA A 150 2.86 21.26 15.69
N GLY A 151 1.56 21.54 15.85
CA GLY A 151 0.82 21.26 17.08
C GLY A 151 0.83 19.78 17.46
N TRP A 152 0.60 18.90 16.48
CA TRP A 152 0.62 17.45 16.68
C TRP A 152 2.02 16.94 17.09
N ILE A 153 3.06 17.38 16.38
CA ILE A 153 4.46 16.99 16.67
C ILE A 153 4.91 17.51 18.04
N SER A 154 4.41 18.68 18.46
CA SER A 154 4.73 19.30 19.75
C SER A 154 4.08 18.60 20.93
N HIS A 155 3.05 17.77 20.69
CA HIS A 155 2.35 17.08 21.76
C HIS A 155 3.30 16.15 22.52
N GLY A 156 3.41 16.35 23.85
CA GLY A 156 4.31 15.56 24.70
C GLY A 156 5.80 15.93 24.62
N ARG A 157 6.17 17.05 23.98
CA ARG A 157 7.56 17.56 23.97
C ARG A 157 7.72 18.73 24.95
N ASP A 158 8.90 18.80 25.59
CA ASP A 158 9.26 19.93 26.47
C ASP A 158 9.30 21.27 25.73
N LYS A 159 9.67 21.25 24.44
CA LYS A 159 9.73 22.43 23.58
C LYS A 159 8.85 22.24 22.36
N ALA A 160 7.91 23.17 22.17
CA ALA A 160 7.06 23.22 21.00
C ALA A 160 7.89 23.45 19.72
N VAL A 161 7.50 22.75 18.66
CA VAL A 161 8.02 22.91 17.30
C VAL A 161 7.12 23.89 16.56
N SER A 162 7.70 24.87 15.87
CA SER A 162 6.95 25.84 15.08
C SER A 162 6.64 25.30 13.67
N PRO A 163 5.59 25.83 13.00
CA PRO A 163 5.30 25.49 11.61
C PRO A 163 6.49 25.73 10.67
N SER A 164 7.25 26.79 10.87
CA SER A 164 8.43 27.09 10.06
C SER A 164 9.53 26.06 10.26
N GLN A 165 9.75 25.60 11.51
CA GLN A 165 10.74 24.57 11.79
C GLN A 165 10.42 23.24 11.09
N VAL A 166 9.15 22.81 11.10
CA VAL A 166 8.73 21.59 10.37
C VAL A 166 8.99 21.73 8.87
N GLN A 167 8.61 22.87 8.29
CA GLN A 167 8.80 23.13 6.87
C GLN A 167 10.29 23.19 6.50
N GLU A 168 11.12 23.84 7.31
CA GLU A 168 12.57 23.91 7.12
C GLU A 168 13.22 22.52 7.16
N MET A 169 12.82 21.66 8.11
CA MET A 169 13.31 20.28 8.19
C MET A 169 13.03 19.53 6.89
N LEU A 170 11.79 19.56 6.41
CA LEU A 170 11.41 18.87 5.18
C LEU A 170 12.08 19.51 3.95
N GLN A 171 12.18 20.84 3.89
CA GLN A 171 12.82 21.54 2.78
C GLN A 171 14.31 21.18 2.67
N ARG A 172 15.02 21.03 3.79
CA ARG A 172 16.42 20.56 3.77
C ARG A 172 16.53 19.17 3.13
N ILE A 173 15.60 18.28 3.45
CA ILE A 173 15.58 16.91 2.93
C ILE A 173 15.34 16.90 1.41
N VAL A 174 14.37 17.69 0.94
CA VAL A 174 14.08 17.81 -0.50
C VAL A 174 15.23 18.47 -1.26
N ASN A 175 15.85 19.51 -0.69
CA ASN A 175 17.02 20.15 -1.29
C ASN A 175 18.19 19.17 -1.43
N ARG A 176 18.42 18.33 -0.42
CA ARG A 176 19.43 17.27 -0.48
C ARG A 176 19.10 16.24 -1.56
N ARG A 177 17.83 15.80 -1.69
CA ARG A 177 17.38 14.93 -2.78
C ARG A 177 17.67 15.54 -4.15
N ASN A 178 17.37 16.82 -4.34
CA ASN A 178 17.62 17.51 -5.62
C ASN A 178 19.10 17.54 -5.98
N LYS A 179 19.98 17.81 -5.00
CA LYS A 179 21.43 17.74 -5.19
C LYS A 179 21.88 16.34 -5.61
N ILE A 180 21.35 15.31 -4.96
CA ILE A 180 21.67 13.91 -5.29
C ILE A 180 21.20 13.54 -6.70
N ALA A 181 19.93 13.77 -7.00
CA ALA A 181 19.29 13.27 -8.21
C ALA A 181 19.59 14.11 -9.47
N HIS A 182 19.80 15.43 -9.32
CA HIS A 182 19.92 16.34 -10.46
C HIS A 182 21.29 17.02 -10.58
N GLU A 183 22.07 17.12 -9.50
CA GLU A 183 23.39 17.79 -9.50
C GLU A 183 24.56 16.81 -9.30
N ALA A 184 24.32 15.50 -9.45
CA ALA A 184 25.29 14.42 -9.20
C ALA A 184 25.96 14.47 -7.80
N ASP A 185 25.31 15.15 -6.86
CA ASP A 185 25.73 15.41 -5.49
C ASP A 185 27.12 16.04 -5.31
N ARG A 186 27.64 16.79 -6.30
CA ARG A 186 29.01 17.33 -6.28
C ARG A 186 29.27 18.31 -5.14
N ASP A 187 30.41 18.17 -4.46
CA ASP A 187 30.84 19.12 -3.43
C ASP A 187 31.30 20.44 -4.09
N PRO A 188 30.72 21.60 -3.71
CA PRO A 188 31.08 22.89 -4.32
C PRO A 188 32.51 23.32 -3.99
N GLU A 189 33.06 22.92 -2.84
CA GLU A 189 34.43 23.23 -2.44
C GLU A 189 35.43 22.19 -2.99
N ARG A 190 34.94 21.00 -3.35
CA ARG A 190 35.72 19.87 -3.88
C ARG A 190 35.02 19.21 -5.06
N THR A 191 35.07 19.88 -6.21
CA THR A 191 34.27 19.53 -7.41
C THR A 191 34.55 18.12 -7.98
N ASP A 192 35.67 17.50 -7.62
CA ASP A 192 36.03 16.13 -7.97
C ASP A 192 35.31 15.06 -7.12
N THR A 193 34.71 15.45 -5.99
CA THR A 193 34.05 14.55 -5.04
C THR A 193 32.55 14.82 -4.89
N LYS A 194 31.83 13.81 -4.41
CA LYS A 194 30.44 13.97 -3.94
C LYS A 194 30.46 14.48 -2.50
N ARG A 195 29.45 15.26 -2.12
CA ARG A 195 29.21 15.67 -0.73
C ARG A 195 29.07 14.44 0.16
N SER A 196 29.66 14.48 1.35
CA SER A 196 29.57 13.38 2.32
C SER A 196 28.12 13.08 2.70
N ILE A 197 27.85 11.81 2.97
CA ILE A 197 26.59 11.35 3.55
C ILE A 197 26.86 10.10 4.36
N THR A 198 26.28 10.04 5.55
CA THR A 198 26.41 8.93 6.48
C THR A 198 25.10 8.16 6.58
N ALA A 199 25.18 6.92 7.09
CA ALA A 199 24.02 6.11 7.39
C ALA A 199 23.07 6.79 8.40
N ASP A 200 23.62 7.53 9.37
CA ASP A 200 22.85 8.20 10.42
C ASP A 200 22.10 9.41 9.85
N GLU A 201 22.75 10.23 9.02
CA GLU A 201 22.08 11.35 8.33
C GLU A 201 20.93 10.86 7.44
N ALA A 202 21.13 9.76 6.71
CA ALA A 202 20.08 9.17 5.88
C ALA A 202 18.93 8.60 6.72
N SER A 203 19.25 7.97 7.87
CA SER A 203 18.23 7.45 8.80
C SER A 203 17.41 8.58 9.41
N GLU A 204 18.06 9.67 9.85
CA GLU A 204 17.40 10.85 10.40
C GLU A 204 16.46 11.51 9.38
N ALA A 205 16.85 11.54 8.10
CA ALA A 205 16.00 12.04 7.04
C ALA A 205 14.74 11.17 6.86
N ILE A 206 14.88 9.84 6.82
CA ILE A 206 13.73 8.91 6.73
C ILE A 206 12.80 9.07 7.92
N ASP A 207 13.33 9.14 9.14
CA ASP A 207 12.54 9.27 10.35
C ASP A 207 11.83 10.63 10.43
N THR A 208 12.47 11.69 9.95
CA THR A 208 11.84 13.01 9.81
C THR A 208 10.68 12.98 8.82
N ILE A 209 10.85 12.35 7.64
CA ILE A 209 9.78 12.19 6.65
C ILE A 209 8.62 11.39 7.29
N HIS A 210 8.91 10.27 7.96
CA HIS A 210 7.90 9.44 8.61
C HIS A 210 7.12 10.20 9.70
N LEU A 211 7.81 10.98 10.53
CA LEU A 211 7.19 11.81 11.57
C LEU A 211 6.25 12.86 10.96
N VAL A 212 6.72 13.59 9.95
CA VAL A 212 5.91 14.63 9.29
C VAL A 212 4.71 14.02 8.58
N ALA A 213 4.89 12.91 7.85
CA ALA A 213 3.80 12.21 7.20
C ALA A 213 2.77 11.68 8.20
N SER A 214 3.22 11.09 9.31
CA SER A 214 2.35 10.63 10.40
C SER A 214 1.53 11.78 11.00
N ALA A 215 2.15 12.93 11.21
CA ALA A 215 1.44 14.10 11.68
C ALA A 215 0.43 14.60 10.63
N ILE A 216 0.81 14.66 9.35
CA ILE A 216 -0.07 15.09 8.25
C ILE A 216 -1.32 14.22 8.21
N ILE A 217 -1.19 12.89 8.14
CA ILE A 217 -2.37 12.00 8.03
C ILE A 217 -3.30 12.16 9.23
N ARG A 218 -2.75 12.35 10.44
CA ARG A 218 -3.56 12.56 11.64
C ARG A 218 -4.34 13.88 11.60
N VAL A 219 -3.72 14.96 11.14
CA VAL A 219 -4.38 16.28 11.15
C VAL A 219 -5.35 16.47 9.99
N ILE A 220 -5.12 15.87 8.83
CA ILE A 220 -6.09 15.94 7.71
C ILE A 220 -7.31 15.04 7.93
N GLY A 221 -7.26 14.16 8.93
CA GLY A 221 -8.37 13.30 9.32
C GLY A 221 -8.64 12.16 8.33
N PRO A 222 -9.60 11.27 8.65
CA PRO A 222 -9.97 10.18 7.76
C PRO A 222 -10.43 10.74 6.40
N PRO A 223 -10.21 10.00 5.31
CA PRO A 223 -10.76 10.40 4.02
C PRO A 223 -12.29 10.52 4.11
N PRO A 224 -12.93 11.40 3.32
CA PRO A 224 -14.38 11.42 3.21
C PRO A 224 -14.86 10.02 2.87
N VAL A 225 -15.82 9.50 3.64
CA VAL A 225 -16.42 8.19 3.43
C VAL A 225 -16.89 8.12 1.99
N THR A 226 -16.20 7.41 1.10
CA THR A 226 -16.77 7.05 -0.20
C THR A 226 -18.15 6.46 0.09
N PRO A 227 -19.25 6.90 -0.57
CA PRO A 227 -20.51 6.18 -0.44
C PRO A 227 -20.18 4.74 -0.77
N GLU A 228 -20.53 3.82 0.13
CA GLU A 228 -20.29 2.41 -0.05
C GLU A 228 -20.71 1.98 -1.46
N LEU A 229 -19.72 1.78 -2.32
CA LEU A 229 -19.62 0.52 -3.03
C LEU A 229 -19.22 -0.49 -1.97
N SER A 230 -20.22 -1.14 -1.37
CA SER A 230 -20.10 -1.99 -0.19
C SER A 230 -19.00 -3.05 -0.29
N GLY A 231 -18.25 -3.16 0.82
CA GLY A 231 -17.37 -4.26 1.21
C GLY A 231 -15.90 -3.84 1.34
N GLU A 232 -15.21 -3.99 2.48
CA GLU A 232 -15.45 -4.77 3.70
C GLU A 232 -14.42 -4.26 4.75
N ASP A 233 -14.87 -4.08 6.00
CA ASP A 233 -14.04 -4.32 7.18
C ASP A 233 -13.74 -5.82 7.29
N ASP A 234 -12.67 -6.16 8.01
CA ASP A 234 -12.21 -7.51 8.36
C ASP A 234 -13.35 -8.44 8.84
N PRO A 235 -13.18 -9.78 8.73
CA PRO A 235 -14.26 -10.76 8.80
C PRO A 235 -14.67 -11.06 10.24
N ASP A 236 -15.73 -10.42 10.73
CA ASP A 236 -16.67 -11.06 11.65
C ASP A 236 -18.03 -10.33 11.62
N GLU A 237 -18.94 -10.73 10.73
CA GLU A 237 -20.34 -11.01 11.06
C GLU A 237 -21.16 -11.34 9.79
N SER A 238 -21.98 -12.36 9.97
CA SER A 238 -23.02 -12.91 9.10
C SER A 238 -23.65 -12.02 8.02
N ALA A 239 -23.48 -12.46 6.77
CA ALA A 239 -24.52 -12.76 5.78
C ALA A 239 -25.52 -11.65 5.31
N VAL A 240 -25.44 -11.40 3.98
CA VAL A 240 -26.51 -11.25 2.95
C VAL A 240 -26.71 -9.87 2.27
N ALA A 241 -26.60 -9.91 0.92
CA ALA A 241 -27.24 -9.12 -0.17
C ALA A 241 -26.54 -7.90 -0.83
N VAL A 242 -25.76 -8.21 -1.88
CA VAL A 242 -25.83 -7.74 -3.30
C VAL A 242 -26.35 -6.33 -3.63
N THR A 243 -25.43 -5.46 -4.08
CA THR A 243 -25.42 -4.72 -5.38
C THR A 243 -24.01 -4.16 -5.66
N GLY A 244 -23.25 -4.81 -6.55
CA GLY A 244 -21.78 -4.70 -6.61
C GLY A 244 -21.19 -3.51 -7.39
N SER A 245 -20.00 -3.06 -6.95
CA SER A 245 -19.12 -2.13 -7.66
C SER A 245 -18.70 -2.59 -9.07
N PRO A 246 -18.27 -1.68 -9.96
CA PRO A 246 -17.74 -2.05 -11.28
C PRO A 246 -16.63 -3.11 -11.21
N LYS A 247 -15.76 -3.05 -10.18
CA LYS A 247 -14.75 -4.09 -9.93
C LYS A 247 -15.36 -5.40 -9.40
N SER A 248 -16.36 -5.34 -8.53
CA SER A 248 -17.11 -6.52 -8.05
C SER A 248 -17.79 -7.29 -9.18
N VAL A 249 -18.31 -6.58 -10.19
CA VAL A 249 -18.83 -7.18 -11.43
C VAL A 249 -17.71 -7.87 -12.22
N LEU A 250 -16.55 -7.22 -12.38
CA LEU A 250 -15.39 -7.83 -13.05
C LEU A 250 -14.88 -9.06 -12.30
N TYR A 251 -14.79 -9.01 -10.96
CA TYR A 251 -14.45 -10.18 -10.15
C TYR A 251 -15.49 -11.29 -10.32
N GLY A 252 -16.79 -10.97 -10.28
CA GLY A 252 -17.85 -11.93 -10.56
C GLY A 252 -17.69 -12.61 -11.92
N LYS A 253 -17.40 -11.83 -12.97
CA LYS A 253 -17.11 -12.37 -14.32
C LYS A 253 -15.86 -13.24 -14.33
N PHE A 254 -14.77 -12.78 -13.72
CA PHE A 254 -13.50 -13.52 -13.67
C PHE A 254 -13.64 -14.83 -12.91
N TRP A 255 -14.21 -14.79 -11.70
CA TRP A 255 -14.43 -15.98 -10.87
C TRP A 255 -15.45 -16.94 -11.50
N SER A 256 -16.41 -16.45 -12.28
CA SER A 256 -17.31 -17.32 -13.06
C SER A 256 -16.55 -18.17 -14.09
N ARG A 257 -15.37 -17.71 -14.54
CA ARG A 257 -14.47 -18.49 -15.40
C ARG A 257 -13.54 -19.42 -14.60
N PHE A 258 -13.07 -18.98 -13.43
CA PHE A 258 -12.17 -19.78 -12.57
C PHE A 258 -12.88 -20.94 -11.84
N VAL A 259 -14.07 -20.70 -11.28
CA VAL A 259 -14.78 -21.66 -10.42
C VAL A 259 -15.03 -23.02 -11.07
N PRO A 260 -15.46 -23.12 -12.35
CA PRO A 260 -15.56 -24.41 -13.04
C PRO A 260 -14.24 -25.19 -13.03
N MET A 261 -13.10 -24.52 -13.26
CA MET A 261 -11.76 -25.13 -13.26
C MET A 261 -11.37 -25.63 -11.87
N ALA A 262 -11.73 -24.90 -10.81
CA ALA A 262 -11.51 -25.29 -9.42
C ALA A 262 -12.41 -26.48 -9.00
N LYS A 263 -13.67 -26.50 -9.46
CA LYS A 263 -14.63 -27.59 -9.20
C LYS A 263 -14.21 -28.90 -9.86
N GLU A 264 -13.78 -28.84 -11.12
CA GLU A 264 -13.26 -29.99 -11.87
C GLU A 264 -12.08 -30.67 -11.13
N ARG A 265 -11.25 -29.88 -10.46
CA ARG A 265 -10.09 -30.35 -9.69
C ARG A 265 -10.41 -30.75 -8.24
N GLY A 266 -11.68 -30.64 -7.84
CA GLY A 266 -12.11 -30.91 -6.46
C GLY A 266 -11.61 -29.92 -5.42
N TRP A 267 -11.12 -28.74 -5.83
CA TRP A 267 -10.53 -27.76 -4.90
C TRP A 267 -11.57 -26.98 -4.11
N SER A 268 -12.75 -26.73 -4.67
CA SER A 268 -13.82 -25.98 -4.01
C SER A 268 -15.18 -26.36 -4.59
N LYS A 269 -16.22 -26.21 -3.75
CA LYS A 269 -17.63 -26.31 -4.16
C LYS A 269 -18.32 -24.94 -4.19
N ALA A 270 -17.60 -23.87 -3.82
CA ALA A 270 -18.15 -22.53 -3.69
C ALA A 270 -18.69 -21.97 -5.02
N ALA A 271 -19.59 -21.00 -4.92
CA ALA A 271 -20.04 -20.19 -6.04
C ALA A 271 -18.99 -19.12 -6.38
N PRO A 272 -19.02 -18.53 -7.59
CA PRO A 272 -18.20 -17.37 -7.91
C PRO A 272 -18.36 -16.26 -6.87
N ALA A 273 -17.23 -15.72 -6.41
CA ALA A 273 -17.20 -14.60 -5.50
C ALA A 273 -17.36 -13.28 -6.25
N THR A 274 -17.55 -12.19 -5.50
CA THR A 274 -17.50 -10.82 -6.01
C THR A 274 -16.35 -10.01 -5.39
N ALA A 275 -15.59 -10.63 -4.48
CA ALA A 275 -14.39 -10.07 -3.86
C ALA A 275 -13.17 -10.19 -4.78
N ASN A 276 -12.08 -9.48 -4.46
CA ASN A 276 -10.82 -9.58 -5.18
C ASN A 276 -10.03 -10.88 -4.91
N TRP A 277 -10.57 -11.77 -4.09
CA TRP A 277 -9.99 -13.05 -3.71
C TRP A 277 -10.99 -14.19 -3.85
N PHE A 278 -10.48 -15.41 -4.01
CA PHE A 278 -11.26 -16.64 -3.99
C PHE A 278 -10.57 -17.67 -3.11
N GLN A 279 -11.25 -18.06 -2.03
CA GLN A 279 -10.77 -19.02 -1.05
C GLN A 279 -11.26 -20.43 -1.35
N MET A 280 -10.38 -21.39 -1.12
CA MET A 280 -10.62 -22.81 -1.30
C MET A 280 -10.19 -23.57 -0.03
N PRO A 281 -10.98 -24.56 0.43
CA PRO A 281 -10.66 -25.31 1.63
C PRO A 281 -9.33 -26.07 1.49
N SER A 282 -8.53 -26.06 2.57
CA SER A 282 -7.38 -26.95 2.72
C SER A 282 -7.73 -28.28 3.39
N GLY A 283 -8.88 -28.34 4.08
CA GLY A 283 -9.23 -29.44 4.99
C GLY A 283 -8.77 -29.22 6.44
N ILE A 284 -8.18 -28.06 6.75
CA ILE A 284 -7.69 -27.68 8.08
C ILE A 284 -8.30 -26.33 8.46
N GLY A 285 -8.87 -26.25 9.66
CA GLY A 285 -9.45 -25.00 10.17
C GLY A 285 -8.39 -23.91 10.27
N GLY A 286 -8.70 -22.71 9.78
CA GLY A 286 -7.76 -21.58 9.78
C GLY A 286 -6.67 -21.65 8.71
N VAL A 287 -6.66 -22.66 7.82
CA VAL A 287 -5.69 -22.75 6.72
C VAL A 287 -6.44 -22.86 5.40
N ASN A 288 -6.10 -22.02 4.43
CA ASN A 288 -6.85 -21.95 3.18
C ASN A 288 -5.94 -21.76 1.97
N TRP A 289 -6.37 -22.34 0.85
CA TRP A 289 -5.78 -22.04 -0.45
C TRP A 289 -6.48 -20.82 -1.03
N VAL A 290 -5.74 -19.81 -1.46
CA VAL A 290 -6.32 -18.55 -1.91
C VAL A 290 -5.68 -18.11 -3.22
N VAL A 291 -6.50 -17.62 -4.15
CA VAL A 291 -6.04 -16.87 -5.32
C VAL A 291 -6.65 -15.48 -5.27
N SER A 292 -5.90 -14.44 -5.64
CA SER A 292 -6.40 -13.06 -5.54
C SER A 292 -5.75 -12.09 -6.53
N PHE A 293 -6.43 -10.96 -6.73
CA PHE A 293 -5.84 -9.75 -7.30
C PHE A 293 -5.35 -8.83 -6.18
N SER A 294 -4.13 -8.34 -6.31
CA SER A 294 -3.41 -7.47 -5.38
C SER A 294 -2.86 -6.25 -6.13
N MET A 295 -2.34 -5.25 -5.40
CA MET A 295 -1.81 -4.02 -6.03
C MET A 295 -0.65 -4.28 -7.01
N PHE A 296 0.12 -5.36 -6.81
CA PHE A 296 1.23 -5.73 -7.70
C PHE A 296 0.81 -6.60 -8.89
N GLY A 297 -0.43 -7.08 -8.95
CA GLY A 297 -0.88 -8.06 -9.94
C GLY A 297 -1.73 -9.18 -9.31
N CYS A 298 -1.36 -10.44 -9.51
CA CYS A 298 -2.09 -11.60 -9.01
C CYS A 298 -1.27 -12.43 -8.00
N ARG A 299 -1.96 -13.10 -7.08
CA ARG A 299 -1.37 -13.96 -6.06
C ARG A 299 -2.03 -15.35 -6.07
N SER A 300 -1.23 -16.36 -5.76
CA SER A 300 -1.64 -17.72 -5.44
C SER A 300 -0.94 -18.14 -4.14
N GLU A 301 -1.69 -18.56 -3.12
CA GLU A 301 -1.12 -18.76 -1.78
C GLU A 301 -1.76 -19.90 -0.99
N LEU A 302 -1.00 -20.42 -0.03
CA LEU A 302 -1.51 -21.07 1.19
C LEU A 302 -1.49 -20.03 2.30
N TYR A 303 -2.68 -19.67 2.79
CA TYR A 303 -2.88 -18.65 3.82
C TYR A 303 -3.25 -19.28 5.16
N PHE A 304 -2.58 -18.84 6.22
CA PHE A 304 -2.84 -19.19 7.62
C PHE A 304 -3.54 -18.01 8.27
N GLY A 305 -4.82 -18.18 8.60
CA GLY A 305 -5.71 -17.13 9.12
C GLY A 305 -6.56 -17.62 10.28
N ASP A 306 -6.00 -18.45 11.16
CA ASP A 306 -6.59 -18.72 12.46
C ASP A 306 -6.60 -17.42 13.30
N PRO A 307 -7.63 -17.13 14.11
CA PRO A 307 -7.61 -15.99 15.01
C PRO A 307 -6.43 -15.99 15.99
N ASP A 308 -5.87 -17.18 16.29
CA ASP A 308 -4.64 -17.32 17.06
C ASP A 308 -3.40 -17.22 16.16
N GLY A 309 -2.72 -16.07 16.23
CA GLY A 309 -1.50 -15.83 15.46
C GLY A 309 -0.33 -16.74 15.86
N ALA A 310 -0.26 -17.20 17.11
CA ALA A 310 0.77 -18.15 17.53
C ALA A 310 0.55 -19.52 16.87
N ARG A 311 -0.71 -19.91 16.69
CA ARG A 311 -1.07 -21.12 15.95
C ARG A 311 -0.74 -21.01 14.47
N ASN A 312 -1.04 -19.88 13.82
CA ASN A 312 -0.64 -19.63 12.44
C ASN A 312 0.87 -19.76 12.25
N LEU A 313 1.64 -19.10 13.12
CA LEU A 313 3.10 -19.13 13.07
C LEU A 313 3.65 -20.55 13.29
N SER A 314 3.09 -21.29 14.25
CA SER A 314 3.51 -22.67 14.54
C SER A 314 3.25 -23.61 13.35
N ARG A 315 2.07 -23.52 12.73
CA ARG A 315 1.74 -24.30 11.52
C ARG A 315 2.58 -23.89 10.31
N TRP A 316 2.79 -22.58 10.13
CA TRP A 316 3.61 -22.06 9.05
C TRP A 316 5.08 -22.51 9.19
N ARG A 317 5.63 -22.54 10.41
CA ARG A 317 6.99 -23.00 10.70
C ARG A 317 7.25 -24.43 10.24
N VAL A 318 6.28 -25.34 10.43
CA VAL A 318 6.38 -26.72 9.93
C VAL A 318 6.67 -26.76 8.43
N LEU A 319 6.05 -25.88 7.65
CA LEU A 319 6.31 -25.78 6.21
C LEU A 319 7.58 -24.97 5.90
N ALA A 320 7.87 -23.93 6.68
CA ALA A 320 9.06 -23.11 6.51
C ALA A 320 10.36 -23.91 6.77
N ASP A 321 10.35 -24.86 7.70
CA ASP A 321 11.47 -25.77 7.97
C ASP A 321 11.78 -26.69 6.77
N ARG A 322 10.82 -26.84 5.85
CA ARG A 322 10.93 -27.60 4.60
C ARG A 322 10.90 -26.69 3.37
N ARG A 323 11.20 -25.40 3.53
CA ARG A 323 11.15 -24.38 2.46
C ARG A 323 11.87 -24.83 1.20
N ASP A 324 13.12 -25.25 1.32
CA ASP A 324 13.96 -25.57 0.16
C ASP A 324 13.39 -26.74 -0.63
N GLU A 325 12.93 -27.78 0.08
CA GLU A 325 12.24 -28.93 -0.50
C GLU A 325 10.94 -28.52 -1.22
N ILE A 326 10.10 -27.69 -0.59
CA ILE A 326 8.85 -27.23 -1.18
C ILE A 326 9.11 -26.35 -2.41
N THR A 327 10.14 -25.49 -2.35
CA THR A 327 10.51 -24.57 -3.42
C THR A 327 11.07 -25.34 -4.62
N ASP A 328 11.95 -26.31 -4.38
CA ASP A 328 12.50 -27.19 -5.42
C ASP A 328 11.39 -27.98 -6.13
N ARG A 329 10.47 -28.59 -5.37
CA ARG A 329 9.31 -29.30 -5.96
C ARG A 329 8.35 -28.38 -6.70
N PHE A 330 8.22 -27.13 -6.27
CA PHE A 330 7.36 -26.12 -6.92
C PHE A 330 7.97 -25.64 -8.25
N GLY A 331 9.31 -25.62 -8.34
CA GLY A 331 10.08 -25.35 -9.56
C GLY A 331 10.33 -23.88 -9.86
N GLU A 332 9.93 -22.97 -8.98
CA GLU A 332 10.11 -21.51 -9.06
C GLU A 332 10.27 -20.94 -7.64
N ASP A 333 10.59 -19.64 -7.52
CA ASP A 333 10.70 -19.01 -6.21
C ASP A 333 9.34 -18.90 -5.50
N LEU A 334 9.35 -19.20 -4.20
CA LEU A 334 8.21 -19.03 -3.30
C LEU A 334 8.55 -18.04 -2.18
N ILE A 335 7.59 -17.17 -1.87
CA ILE A 335 7.68 -16.24 -0.75
C ILE A 335 6.99 -16.88 0.44
N PHE A 336 7.76 -17.15 1.48
CA PHE A 336 7.23 -17.56 2.78
C PHE A 336 7.30 -16.33 3.67
N ASP A 337 6.14 -15.81 4.06
CA ASP A 337 5.99 -14.58 4.80
C ASP A 337 5.23 -14.87 6.11
N ASP A 338 5.90 -14.67 7.24
CA ASP A 338 5.36 -14.84 8.59
C ASP A 338 4.60 -13.61 9.09
N LEU A 339 4.60 -12.51 8.31
CA LEU A 339 3.88 -11.26 8.56
C LEU A 339 3.89 -10.84 10.04
N PRO A 340 5.05 -10.49 10.63
CA PRO A 340 5.19 -10.30 12.08
C PRO A 340 4.33 -9.16 12.67
N LYS A 341 3.76 -8.31 11.81
CA LYS A 341 2.85 -7.21 12.17
C LYS A 341 1.36 -7.57 12.00
N LYS A 342 1.03 -8.81 11.61
CA LYS A 342 -0.34 -9.31 11.38
C LYS A 342 -0.53 -10.68 12.04
N VAL A 343 -1.79 -11.10 12.21
CA VAL A 343 -2.15 -12.38 12.84
C VAL A 343 -1.88 -13.57 11.91
N GLY A 344 -1.99 -13.39 10.59
CA GLY A 344 -1.85 -14.49 9.62
C GLY A 344 -0.43 -14.67 9.08
N CYS A 345 -0.16 -15.84 8.50
CA CYS A 345 1.08 -16.14 7.76
C CYS A 345 0.72 -16.63 6.34
N ARG A 346 1.70 -16.71 5.42
CA ARG A 346 1.44 -17.24 4.07
C ARG A 346 2.66 -17.85 3.39
N ILE A 347 2.38 -18.68 2.39
CA ILE A 347 3.33 -19.15 1.38
C ILE A 347 2.72 -18.79 0.03
N GLU A 348 3.36 -17.93 -0.75
CA GLU A 348 2.77 -17.34 -1.95
C GLU A 348 3.72 -17.34 -3.16
N ALA A 349 3.08 -17.37 -4.33
CA ALA A 349 3.67 -17.01 -5.62
C ALA A 349 2.96 -15.77 -6.17
N ARG A 350 3.67 -14.95 -6.94
CA ARG A 350 3.18 -13.68 -7.49
C ARG A 350 3.29 -13.65 -9.01
N LEU A 351 2.26 -13.13 -9.67
CA LEU A 351 2.29 -12.71 -11.06
C LEU A 351 2.21 -11.19 -11.09
N LEU A 352 3.27 -10.52 -11.52
CA LEU A 352 3.35 -9.06 -11.51
C LEU A 352 2.71 -8.45 -12.75
N GLY A 353 1.90 -7.41 -12.57
CA GLY A 353 1.36 -6.58 -13.66
C GLY A 353 -0.16 -6.67 -13.84
N PRO A 354 -0.75 -7.84 -14.17
CA PRO A 354 -2.16 -7.93 -14.55
C PRO A 354 -3.12 -7.43 -13.48
N ALA A 355 -3.94 -6.45 -13.84
CA ALA A 355 -5.05 -5.97 -13.03
C ALA A 355 -6.37 -6.64 -13.45
N ILE A 356 -7.37 -6.64 -12.57
CA ILE A 356 -8.71 -7.17 -12.89
C ILE A 356 -9.36 -6.45 -14.09
N THR A 357 -8.97 -5.20 -14.37
CA THR A 357 -9.45 -4.42 -15.51
C THR A 357 -8.87 -4.85 -16.86
N ASP A 358 -7.83 -5.68 -16.85
CA ASP A 358 -7.11 -6.10 -18.07
C ASP A 358 -7.77 -7.37 -18.64
N GLU A 359 -9.01 -7.25 -19.13
CA GLU A 359 -9.81 -8.40 -19.60
C GLU A 359 -9.10 -9.23 -20.68
N ASP A 360 -8.27 -8.60 -21.51
CA ASP A 360 -7.47 -9.25 -22.56
C ASP A 360 -6.43 -10.23 -21.99
N HIS A 361 -5.94 -10.00 -20.76
CA HIS A 361 -4.98 -10.87 -20.09
C HIS A 361 -5.64 -11.92 -19.19
N TRP A 362 -6.97 -11.94 -19.05
CA TRP A 362 -7.64 -12.88 -18.12
C TRP A 362 -7.37 -14.34 -18.45
N ALA A 363 -7.20 -14.69 -19.73
CA ALA A 363 -6.89 -16.05 -20.12
C ALA A 363 -5.51 -16.49 -19.59
N ASP A 364 -4.51 -15.60 -19.60
CA ASP A 364 -3.19 -15.86 -19.02
C ASP A 364 -3.25 -15.95 -17.50
N VAL A 365 -3.98 -15.04 -16.85
CA VAL A 365 -4.15 -15.05 -15.39
C VAL A 365 -4.83 -16.34 -14.92
N LEU A 366 -5.88 -16.81 -15.61
CA LEU A 366 -6.57 -18.06 -15.28
C LEU A 366 -5.63 -19.27 -15.43
N ARG A 367 -4.85 -19.34 -16.52
CA ARG A 367 -3.84 -20.39 -16.72
C ARG A 367 -2.81 -20.37 -15.59
N TRP A 368 -2.29 -19.19 -15.28
CA TRP A 368 -1.30 -19.03 -14.22
C TRP A 368 -1.85 -19.42 -12.85
N MET A 369 -3.04 -18.96 -12.46
CA MET A 369 -3.65 -19.30 -11.15
C MET A 369 -3.87 -20.80 -11.00
N VAL A 370 -4.33 -21.47 -12.06
CA VAL A 370 -4.57 -22.92 -12.04
C VAL A 370 -3.26 -23.71 -12.01
N ASP A 371 -2.28 -23.34 -12.84
CA ASP A 371 -0.96 -23.98 -12.84
C ASP A 371 -0.28 -23.83 -11.48
N THR A 372 -0.22 -22.60 -10.99
CA THR A 372 0.44 -22.23 -9.72
C THR A 372 -0.20 -22.95 -8.54
N GLN A 373 -1.54 -22.96 -8.42
CA GLN A 373 -2.21 -23.71 -7.36
C GLN A 373 -2.00 -25.22 -7.48
N THR A 374 -1.90 -25.76 -8.70
CA THR A 374 -1.62 -27.19 -8.91
C THR A 374 -0.22 -27.53 -8.40
N ARG A 375 0.78 -26.74 -8.79
CA ARG A 375 2.18 -26.92 -8.35
C ARG A 375 2.31 -26.71 -6.85
N LEU A 376 1.71 -25.67 -6.28
CA LEU A 376 1.80 -25.35 -4.86
C LEU A 376 1.17 -26.44 -3.98
N ARG A 377 -0.01 -26.96 -4.36
CA ARG A 377 -0.65 -28.09 -3.66
C ARG A 377 0.20 -29.35 -3.73
N LYS A 378 0.82 -29.62 -4.88
CA LYS A 378 1.68 -30.79 -5.08
C LYS A 378 3.00 -30.68 -4.32
N SER A 379 3.61 -29.49 -4.30
CA SER A 379 4.90 -29.27 -3.63
C SER A 379 4.78 -29.38 -2.11
N ILE A 380 3.70 -28.82 -1.55
CA ILE A 380 3.38 -28.89 -0.12
C ILE A 380 2.93 -30.30 0.27
N GLY A 381 2.07 -30.94 -0.51
CA GLY A 381 1.61 -32.30 -0.25
C GLY A 381 0.55 -32.38 0.85
N ASP A 382 0.60 -33.45 1.66
CA ASP A 382 -0.34 -33.62 2.78
C ASP A 382 -0.10 -32.56 3.86
N LEU A 383 -1.20 -32.02 4.38
CA LEU A 383 -1.20 -31.01 5.43
C LEU A 383 -1.59 -31.60 6.80
N SER A 384 -1.82 -32.92 6.91
CA SER A 384 -2.25 -33.61 8.13
C SER A 384 -1.51 -33.17 9.40
N ASP A 385 -0.20 -32.94 9.28
CA ASP A 385 0.70 -32.58 10.39
C ASP A 385 0.34 -31.23 11.02
N LEU A 386 -0.46 -30.40 10.34
CA LEU A 386 -0.93 -29.11 10.84
C LEU A 386 -2.24 -29.20 11.63
N LYS A 387 -2.97 -30.32 11.59
CA LYS A 387 -4.31 -30.44 12.21
C LYS A 387 -4.26 -30.39 13.73
N ASP A 388 -3.23 -30.99 14.31
CA ASP A 388 -3.09 -31.19 15.77
C ASP A 388 -2.28 -30.07 16.44
N ILE A 389 -1.75 -29.13 15.65
CA ILE A 389 -1.20 -27.84 16.08
C ILE A 389 -2.37 -26.86 16.15
#